data_AF-A0A087CGQ0-F1
#
_entry.id   AF-A0A087CGQ0-F1
#
_cell.length_a   1.000
_cell.length_b   1.000
_cell.length_c   1.000
_cell.angle_alpha   90.00
_cell.angle_beta   90.00
_cell.angle_gamma   90.00
#
_symmetry.space_group_name_H-M   'P 1'
#
loop_
_entity.id
_entity.type
_entity.pdbx_description
1 polymer ?
#
loop_
_entity_poly.entity_id
_entity_poly.type
_entity_poly.pdbx_seq_one_letter_code
_entity_poly.pdbx_strand_id
1 'polypeptide(L)'
;MQIIGGKWTFLILRNMFNGDTRFNEIQHDLSGISPRMLSQRLQHLMSNGIVERHVVPSTPPRVEYLLTTKGKELLPVFQTMTRWGNTWAIMEGDVTP
;
A
#
# COMPACT_ATOMS: atom_id res chain seq x y z
N MET A 1 -0.89 15.62 -9.26
CA MET A 1 -1.49 14.84 -8.16
C MET A 1 -2.03 13.47 -8.65
N GLN A 2 -1.26 12.72 -9.47
CA GLN A 2 -1.72 11.42 -10.02
C GLN A 2 -1.02 10.18 -9.45
N ILE A 3 0.12 10.36 -8.78
CA ILE A 3 0.96 9.25 -8.29
C ILE A 3 0.31 8.48 -7.14
N ILE A 4 -0.41 9.19 -6.26
CA ILE A 4 -1.09 8.63 -5.07
C ILE A 4 -2.60 8.44 -5.34
N GLY A 5 -3.05 8.74 -6.56
CA GLY A 5 -4.45 8.67 -6.93
C GLY A 5 -4.95 7.22 -7.10
N GLY A 6 -6.16 6.96 -6.59
CA GLY A 6 -6.91 5.73 -6.82
C GLY A 6 -7.08 4.85 -5.56
N LYS A 7 -8.24 4.18 -5.47
CA LYS A 7 -8.68 3.34 -4.34
C LYS A 7 -7.57 2.44 -3.80
N TRP A 8 -6.85 1.75 -4.69
CA TRP A 8 -5.87 0.73 -4.30
C TRP A 8 -4.54 1.30 -3.85
N THR A 9 -4.07 2.41 -4.43
CA THR A 9 -2.75 2.97 -4.12
C THR A 9 -2.64 3.34 -2.64
N PHE A 10 -3.72 3.93 -2.09
CA PHE A 10 -3.79 4.27 -0.67
C PHE A 10 -3.72 3.03 0.22
N LEU A 11 -4.54 2.00 -0.06
CA LEU A 11 -4.57 0.79 0.76
C LEU A 11 -3.27 -0.01 0.69
N ILE A 12 -2.63 -0.06 -0.49
CA ILE A 12 -1.30 -0.69 -0.67
C ILE A 12 -0.26 0.01 0.20
N LEU A 13 -0.16 1.34 0.09
CA LEU A 13 0.82 2.11 0.88
C LEU A 13 0.54 2.00 2.38
N ARG A 14 -0.73 2.00 2.81
CA ARG A 14 -1.12 1.74 4.20
C ARG A 14 -0.56 0.42 4.72
N ASN A 15 -0.75 -0.66 3.97
CA ASN A 15 -0.25 -1.99 4.33
C ASN A 15 1.29 -2.01 4.40
N MET A 16 1.97 -1.37 3.44
CA MET A 16 3.43 -1.24 3.47
C MET A 16 3.94 -0.40 4.66
N PHE A 17 3.22 0.65 5.06
CA PHE A 17 3.54 1.40 6.29
C PHE A 17 3.36 0.57 7.57
N ASN A 18 2.48 -0.44 7.54
CA ASN A 18 2.31 -1.39 8.64
C ASN A 18 3.37 -2.49 8.64
N GLY A 19 4.26 -2.52 7.65
CA GLY A 19 5.39 -3.45 7.57
C GLY A 19 5.22 -4.58 6.56
N ASP A 20 4.13 -4.62 5.79
CA ASP A 20 3.96 -5.63 4.74
C ASP A 20 4.96 -5.39 3.61
N THR A 21 5.78 -6.40 3.32
CA THR A 21 6.85 -6.29 2.31
C THR A 21 6.67 -7.29 1.19
N ARG A 22 6.00 -8.42 1.43
CA ARG A 22 5.78 -9.44 0.40
C ARG A 22 4.49 -9.20 -0.35
N PHE A 23 4.44 -9.60 -1.62
CA PHE A 23 3.26 -9.42 -2.48
C PHE A 23 1.97 -9.94 -1.83
N ASN A 24 2.02 -11.15 -1.27
CA ASN A 24 0.86 -11.79 -0.65
C ASN A 24 0.46 -11.13 0.69
N GLU A 25 1.42 -10.58 1.44
CA GLU A 25 1.12 -9.81 2.65
C GLU A 25 0.39 -8.53 2.28
N ILE A 26 0.97 -7.75 1.35
CA ILE A 26 0.39 -6.52 0.84
C ILE A 26 -1.02 -6.76 0.29
N GLN A 27 -1.25 -7.90 -0.37
CA GLN A 27 -2.56 -8.26 -0.92
C GLN A 27 -3.58 -8.70 0.14
N HIS A 28 -3.14 -9.29 1.26
CA HIS A 28 -3.99 -10.06 2.18
C HIS A 28 -5.25 -9.30 2.62
N ASP A 29 -5.07 -8.05 3.03
CA ASP A 29 -6.15 -7.20 3.56
C ASP A 29 -6.85 -6.36 2.49
N LEU A 30 -6.56 -6.60 1.20
CA LEU A 30 -7.09 -5.86 0.06
C LEU A 30 -8.20 -6.64 -0.64
N SER A 31 -9.27 -6.96 0.08
CA SER A 31 -10.42 -7.68 -0.48
C SER A 31 -10.94 -7.01 -1.77
N GLY A 32 -10.93 -7.76 -2.88
CA GLY A 32 -11.35 -7.31 -4.20
C GLY A 32 -10.26 -6.78 -5.13
N ILE A 33 -9.00 -6.68 -4.70
CA ILE A 33 -7.90 -6.39 -5.63
C ILE A 33 -7.48 -7.67 -6.37
N SER A 34 -7.36 -7.59 -7.70
CA SER A 34 -6.76 -8.69 -8.46
C SER A 34 -5.23 -8.64 -8.36
N PRO A 35 -4.52 -9.79 -8.42
CA PRO A 35 -3.06 -9.81 -8.47
C PRO A 35 -2.50 -8.94 -9.61
N ARG A 36 -3.18 -8.93 -10.77
CA ARG A 36 -2.81 -8.08 -11.90
C ARG A 36 -2.85 -6.59 -11.54
N MET A 37 -3.92 -6.14 -10.87
CA MET A 37 -4.05 -4.75 -10.44
C MET A 37 -3.00 -4.38 -9.39
N LEU A 38 -2.73 -5.26 -8.43
CA LEU A 38 -1.67 -5.05 -7.43
C LEU A 38 -0.30 -4.90 -8.12
N SER A 39 0.05 -5.80 -9.04
CA SER A 39 1.29 -5.70 -9.81
C SER A 39 1.40 -4.39 -10.59
N GLN A 40 0.33 -3.96 -11.26
CA GLN A 40 0.30 -2.67 -11.97
C GLN A 40 0.52 -1.49 -11.03
N ARG A 41 -0.06 -1.52 -9.83
CA ARG A 41 0.10 -0.45 -8.84
C ARG A 41 1.50 -0.43 -8.25
N LEU A 42 2.07 -1.57 -7.89
CA LEU A 42 3.46 -1.67 -7.44
C LEU A 42 4.42 -1.19 -8.53
N GLN A 43 4.19 -1.55 -9.80
CA GLN A 43 4.98 -1.06 -10.92
C GLN A 43 4.89 0.46 -11.07
N HIS A 44 3.71 1.05 -10.93
CA HIS A 44 3.53 2.50 -10.95
C HIS A 44 4.25 3.19 -9.78
N LEU A 45 4.21 2.62 -8.59
CA LEU A 45 4.93 3.15 -7.43
C LEU A 45 6.45 3.05 -7.60
N MET A 46 6.94 1.95 -8.18
CA MET A 46 8.35 1.78 -8.53
C MET A 46 8.81 2.78 -9.59
N SER A 47 8.03 2.99 -10.66
CA SER A 47 8.39 3.94 -11.71
C SER A 47 8.42 5.39 -11.22
N ASN A 48 7.73 5.69 -10.12
CA ASN A 48 7.74 7.00 -9.46
C ASN A 48 8.76 7.12 -8.31
N GLY A 49 9.55 6.07 -8.07
CA GLY A 49 10.55 6.02 -7.01
C GLY A 49 9.94 6.07 -5.61
N ILE A 50 8.72 5.56 -5.42
CA ILE A 50 8.06 5.44 -4.11
C ILE A 50 8.39 4.10 -3.46
N VAL A 51 8.38 3.04 -4.27
CA VAL A 51 8.67 1.66 -3.87
C VAL A 51 9.89 1.17 -4.63
N GLU A 52 10.63 0.25 -4.04
CA GLU A 52 11.72 -0.48 -4.68
C GLU A 52 11.55 -1.99 -4.45
N ARG A 53 11.94 -2.78 -5.44
CA ARG A 53 11.86 -4.25 -5.38
C ARG A 53 13.22 -4.83 -5.04
N HIS A 54 13.28 -5.60 -3.96
CA HIS A 54 14.46 -6.28 -3.48
C HIS A 54 14.32 -7.79 -3.64
N VAL A 55 15.40 -8.45 -4.07
CA VAL A 55 15.50 -9.91 -4.06
C VAL A 55 16.37 -10.27 -2.86
N VAL A 56 15.75 -10.86 -1.84
CA VAL A 56 16.43 -11.30 -0.62
C VAL A 56 17.00 -12.70 -0.87
N PRO A 57 18.33 -12.89 -0.74
CA PRO A 57 18.93 -14.21 -0.79
C PRO A 57 18.41 -15.08 0.35
N SER A 58 17.65 -16.10 -0.01
CA SER A 58 17.12 -17.12 0.92
C SER A 58 16.87 -18.41 0.16
N THR A 59 16.48 -19.47 0.86
CA THR A 59 16.10 -20.75 0.25
C THR A 59 14.62 -21.02 0.57
N PRO A 60 13.69 -20.83 -0.39
CA PRO A 60 13.86 -20.25 -1.73
C PRO A 60 14.08 -18.71 -1.69
N PRO A 61 14.60 -18.09 -2.77
CA PRO A 61 14.76 -16.63 -2.82
C PRO A 61 13.43 -15.91 -2.62
N ARG A 62 13.45 -14.83 -1.83
CA ARG A 62 12.25 -14.03 -1.54
C ARG A 62 12.29 -12.69 -2.24
N VAL A 63 11.11 -12.17 -2.56
CA VAL A 63 10.94 -10.85 -3.17
C VAL A 63 10.22 -9.97 -2.17
N GLU A 64 10.79 -8.80 -1.92
CA GLU A 64 10.25 -7.79 -1.02
C GLU A 64 10.08 -6.47 -1.77
N TYR A 65 9.04 -5.73 -1.40
CA TYR A 65 8.74 -4.39 -1.87
C TYR A 65 8.92 -3.44 -0.68
N LEU A 66 9.88 -2.54 -0.79
CA LEU A 66 10.23 -1.63 0.29
C LEU A 66 9.91 -0.19 -0.10
N LEU A 67 9.47 0.61 0.87
CA LEU A 67 9.33 2.04 0.69
C LEU A 67 10.71 2.68 0.62
N THR A 68 10.95 3.46 -0.44
CA THR A 68 12.12 4.33 -0.54
C THR A 68 12.06 5.47 0.48
N THR A 69 13.12 6.27 0.61
CA THR A 69 13.09 7.52 1.38
C THR A 69 11.92 8.42 0.96
N LYS A 70 11.74 8.61 -0.36
CA LYS A 70 10.63 9.40 -0.92
C LYS A 70 9.26 8.80 -0.57
N GLY A 71 9.13 7.48 -0.55
CA GLY A 71 7.90 6.81 -0.16
C GLY A 71 7.58 6.95 1.33
N LYS A 72 8.60 6.88 2.19
CA LYS A 72 8.46 7.05 3.64
C LYS A 72 7.99 8.45 4.03
N GLU A 73 8.40 9.49 3.29
CA GLU A 73 7.93 10.87 3.49
C GLU A 73 6.43 11.07 3.23
N LEU A 74 5.72 10.09 2.65
CA LEU A 74 4.26 10.15 2.51
C LEU A 74 3.52 9.82 3.82
N LEU A 75 4.18 9.23 4.82
CA LEU A 75 3.53 8.80 6.06
C LEU A 75 2.76 9.92 6.79
N PRO A 76 3.28 11.16 6.95
CA PRO A 76 2.55 12.24 7.61
C PRO A 76 1.25 12.61 6.88
N VAL A 77 1.24 12.54 5.55
CA VAL A 77 0.04 12.80 4.72
C VAL A 77 -1.02 11.75 5.01
N PHE A 78 -0.62 10.47 5.04
CA PHE A 78 -1.50 9.35 5.39
C PHE A 78 -2.06 9.48 6.80
N GLN A 79 -1.21 9.77 7.79
CA GLN A 79 -1.65 9.96 9.17
C GLN A 79 -2.64 11.11 9.30
N THR A 80 -2.45 12.19 8.54
CA THR A 80 -3.39 13.33 8.51
C THR A 80 -4.73 12.92 7.91
N MET A 81 -4.73 12.21 6.78
CA MET A 81 -5.96 11.70 6.16
C MET A 81 -6.70 10.71 7.07
N THR A 82 -5.98 9.77 7.69
CA THR A 82 -6.55 8.80 8.63
C THR A 82 -7.11 9.49 9.86
N ARG A 83 -6.42 10.48 10.42
CA ARG A 83 -6.92 11.25 11.57
C ARG A 83 -8.19 12.01 11.23
N TRP A 84 -8.22 12.69 10.08
CA TRP A 84 -9.42 13.36 9.59
C TRP A 84 -10.56 12.36 9.40
N GLY A 85 -10.27 11.23 8.74
CA GLY A 85 -11.20 10.11 8.59
C GLY A 85 -11.75 9.66 9.93
N ASN A 86 -10.92 9.35 10.93
CA ASN A 86 -11.41 8.92 12.24
C ASN A 86 -12.17 10.01 13.03
N THR A 87 -11.89 11.29 12.75
CA THR A 87 -12.55 12.43 13.41
C THR A 87 -13.95 12.67 12.86
N TRP A 88 -14.15 12.42 11.57
CA TRP A 88 -15.38 12.76 10.84
C TRP A 88 -16.10 11.56 10.22
N ALA A 89 -15.49 10.36 10.24
CA ALA A 89 -16.12 9.11 9.89
C ALA A 89 -17.15 8.81 10.98
N ILE A 90 -18.36 9.22 10.62
CA ILE A 90 -19.64 8.71 11.07
C ILE A 90 -19.51 7.21 11.34
N MET A 91 -20.06 6.75 12.47
CA MET A 91 -20.40 5.34 12.66
C MET A 91 -21.38 4.93 11.55
N GLU A 92 -20.90 4.62 10.34
CA GLU A 92 -21.67 3.87 9.38
C GLU A 92 -21.66 2.42 9.86
N GLY A 93 -22.59 2.13 10.76
CA GLY A 93 -23.12 0.78 10.87
C GLY A 93 -23.75 0.43 9.53
N ASP A 94 -23.03 -0.34 8.73
CA ASP A 94 -23.57 -1.52 8.04
C ASP A 94 -22.47 -2.15 7.18
N VAL A 95 -21.89 -3.23 7.71
CA VAL A 95 -21.28 -4.27 6.86
C VAL A 95 -22.27 -5.42 6.86
N THR A 96 -23.17 -5.45 5.88
CA THR A 96 -23.75 -6.70 5.34
C THR A 96 -23.91 -6.56 3.83
N PRO A 97 -23.62 -7.63 3.10
CA PRO A 97 -24.71 -8.49 2.63
C PRO A 97 -24.85 -9.77 3.45
#